data_AF-A0A8T4PT87-F1
#
_entry.id   AF-A0A8T4PT87-F1
#
_cell.length_a   1.000
_cell.length_b   1.000
_cell.length_c   1.000
_cell.angle_alpha   90.00
_cell.angle_beta   90.00
_cell.angle_gamma   90.00
#
_symmetry.space_group_name_H-M   'P 1'
#
loop_
_entity.id
_entity.type
_entity.pdbx_description
1 polymer ?
#
loop_
_entity_poly.entity_id
_entity_poly.type
_entity_poly.pdbx_seq_one_letter_code
_entity_poly.pdbx_strand_id
1 'polypeptide(L)'
;MKTLKMFVGLKIPDTTAITALNTLKRMGYSSVGKLERFQYYEFTCANPELLTDRLAKIDILVNANKNYAIVGTESHEEGFTYLLVKNKGETHEGLLSTLQNRLGL
;
A
#
# COMPACT_ATOMS: atom_id res chain seq x y z
N MET A 1 12.27 -13.94 -13.00
CA MET A 1 11.75 -13.26 -11.80
C MET A 1 10.55 -12.43 -12.22
N LYS A 2 9.50 -12.40 -11.41
CA LYS A 2 8.29 -11.60 -11.66
C LYS A 2 8.17 -10.53 -10.57
N THR A 3 7.64 -9.38 -10.96
CA THR A 3 7.35 -8.28 -10.03
C THR A 3 5.90 -8.38 -9.58
N LEU A 4 5.69 -8.34 -8.26
CA LEU A 4 4.39 -8.28 -7.63
C LEU A 4 4.23 -6.92 -6.96
N LYS A 5 3.14 -6.22 -7.24
CA LYS A 5 2.80 -4.96 -6.59
C LYS A 5 1.62 -5.18 -5.66
N MET A 6 1.71 -4.60 -4.47
CA MET A 6 0.66 -4.64 -3.46
C MET A 6 0.36 -3.24 -2.94
N PHE A 7 -0.92 -2.89 -2.96
CA PHE A 7 -1.45 -1.66 -2.37
C PHE A 7 -2.30 -2.04 -1.15
N VAL A 8 -1.96 -1.49 0.01
CA VAL A 8 -2.70 -1.73 1.27
C VAL A 8 -3.42 -0.46 1.68
N GLY A 9 -4.75 -0.53 1.71
CA GLY A 9 -5.65 0.56 2.13
C GLY A 9 -6.28 0.30 3.50
N LEU A 10 -7.00 1.29 4.02
CA LEU A 10 -7.77 1.18 5.27
C LEU A 10 -9.26 0.90 4.97
N LYS A 11 -9.85 -0.08 5.66
CA LYS A 11 -11.29 -0.34 5.64
C LYS A 11 -12.09 0.71 6.42
N ILE A 12 -11.41 1.46 7.27
CA ILE A 12 -11.96 2.53 8.11
C ILE A 12 -11.61 3.90 7.53
N PRO A 13 -12.31 4.99 7.92
CA PRO A 13 -11.98 6.33 7.47
C PRO A 13 -10.51 6.70 7.74
N ASP A 14 -9.79 7.14 6.69
CA ASP A 14 -8.43 7.65 6.80
C ASP A 14 -8.48 9.17 7.05
N THR A 15 -8.33 9.57 8.31
CA THR A 15 -8.32 10.97 8.73
C THR A 15 -7.22 11.80 8.06
N THR A 16 -6.09 11.19 7.73
CA THR A 16 -4.97 11.85 7.03
C THR A 16 -5.35 12.16 5.60
N ALA A 17 -5.94 11.20 4.88
CA ALA A 17 -6.42 11.42 3.51
C ALA A 17 -7.53 12.48 3.47
N ILE A 18 -8.48 12.43 4.41
CA ILE A 18 -9.55 13.44 4.54
C ILE A 18 -8.96 14.84 4.77
N THR A 19 -8.00 14.96 5.69
CA THR A 19 -7.37 16.24 6.02
C THR A 19 -6.60 16.79 4.82
N ALA A 20 -5.82 15.95 4.14
CA ALA A 20 -5.08 16.34 2.94
C ALA A 20 -6.01 16.79 1.81
N LEU A 21 -7.13 16.10 1.58
CA LEU A 21 -8.14 16.50 0.59
C LEU A 21 -8.72 17.88 0.91
N ASN A 22 -9.07 18.13 2.18
CA ASN A 22 -9.59 19.42 2.60
C ASN A 22 -8.56 20.54 2.42
N THR A 23 -7.29 20.26 2.69
CA THR A 23 -6.19 21.20 2.45
C THR A 23 -6.04 21.50 0.96
N LEU A 24 -6.05 20.48 0.08
CA LEU A 24 -5.99 20.66 -1.37
C LEU A 24 -7.13 21.55 -1.88
N LYS A 25 -8.36 21.34 -1.38
CA LYS A 25 -9.51 22.18 -1.73
C LYS A 25 -9.31 23.63 -1.29
N ARG A 26 -8.78 23.87 -0.09
CA ARG A 26 -8.46 25.23 0.40
C ARG A 26 -7.36 25.91 -0.40
N MET A 27 -6.46 25.14 -1.02
CA MET A 27 -5.42 25.65 -1.92
C MET A 27 -5.94 25.96 -3.34
N GLY A 28 -7.23 25.78 -3.61
CA GLY A 28 -7.84 26.05 -4.91
C GLY A 28 -7.99 24.83 -5.82
N TYR A 29 -7.56 23.63 -5.38
CA TYR A 29 -7.72 22.38 -6.14
C TYR A 29 -9.10 21.76 -5.92
N SER A 30 -10.17 22.54 -6.12
CA SER A 30 -11.56 22.13 -5.86
C SER A 30 -12.05 20.98 -6.75
N SER A 31 -11.38 20.72 -7.86
CA SER A 31 -11.69 19.60 -8.77
C SER A 31 -11.30 18.23 -8.21
N VAL A 32 -10.49 18.16 -7.15
CA VAL A 32 -10.14 16.89 -6.51
C VAL A 32 -11.33 16.40 -5.70
N GLY A 33 -12.06 15.43 -6.25
CA GLY A 33 -13.28 14.87 -5.64
C GLY A 33 -13.00 13.89 -4.51
N LYS A 34 -11.92 13.11 -4.63
CA LYS A 34 -11.56 12.02 -3.71
C LYS A 34 -10.04 11.94 -3.57
N LEU A 35 -9.57 11.59 -2.37
CA LEU A 35 -8.18 11.25 -2.11
C LEU A 35 -8.15 10.00 -1.24
N GLU A 36 -7.40 9.00 -1.67
CA GLU A 36 -7.16 7.77 -0.92
C GLU A 36 -5.66 7.60 -0.71
N ARG A 37 -5.31 6.96 0.41
CA ARG A 37 -3.94 6.70 0.78
C ARG A 37 -3.74 5.19 0.91
N PHE A 38 -2.63 4.73 0.33
CA PHE A 38 -2.23 3.34 0.34
C PHE A 38 -0.78 3.23 0.79
N GLN A 39 -0.44 2.12 1.43
CA GLN A 39 0.94 1.66 1.54
C GLN A 39 1.27 0.84 0.30
N TYR A 40 2.40 1.14 -0.33
CA TYR A 40 2.87 0.46 -1.54
C TYR A 40 4.02 -0.48 -1.21
N TYR A 41 3.91 -1.72 -1.68
CA TYR A 41 4.96 -2.73 -1.59
C TYR A 41 5.23 -3.32 -2.97
N GLU A 42 6.51 -3.46 -3.31
CA GLU A 42 6.96 -4.09 -4.53
C GLU A 42 7.88 -5.27 -4.18
N PHE A 43 7.58 -6.44 -4.73
CA PHE A 43 8.35 -7.66 -4.50
C PHE A 43 8.86 -8.21 -5.82
N THR A 44 10.16 -8.48 -5.89
CA THR A 44 10.77 -9.25 -6.98
C THR A 44 10.99 -10.67 -6.50
N CYS A 45 10.27 -11.64 -7.06
CA CYS A 45 10.36 -13.03 -6.63
C CYS A 45 10.22 -14.03 -7.79
N ALA A 46 10.60 -15.29 -7.56
CA ALA A 46 10.46 -16.34 -8.57
C ALA A 46 9.00 -16.78 -8.75
N ASN A 47 8.24 -16.93 -7.65
CA ASN A 47 6.86 -17.40 -7.62
C ASN A 47 5.95 -16.41 -6.84
N PRO A 48 5.36 -15.40 -7.52
CA PRO A 48 4.53 -14.38 -6.88
C PRO A 48 3.20 -14.91 -6.32
N GLU A 49 2.64 -15.96 -6.90
CA GLU A 49 1.39 -16.61 -6.43
C GLU A 49 1.55 -17.15 -5.01
N LEU A 50 2.65 -17.87 -4.77
CA LEU A 50 2.99 -18.45 -3.47
C LEU A 50 3.26 -17.38 -2.40
N LEU A 51 3.84 -16.25 -2.81
CA LEU A 51 4.05 -15.09 -1.93
C LEU A 51 2.71 -14.42 -1.57
N THR A 52 1.81 -14.25 -2.55
CA THR A 52 0.48 -13.66 -2.34
C THR A 52 -0.32 -14.47 -1.32
N ASP A 53 -0.34 -15.80 -1.47
CA ASP A 53 -1.02 -16.73 -0.57
C ASP A 53 -0.51 -16.67 0.88
N ARG A 54 0.80 -16.42 1.06
CA ARG A 54 1.42 -16.28 2.38
C ARG A 54 1.14 -14.92 2.99
N LEU A 55 1.25 -13.84 2.19
CA LEU A 55 0.98 -12.48 2.66
C LEU A 55 -0.47 -12.29 3.10
N ALA A 56 -1.43 -12.93 2.41
CA ALA A 56 -2.84 -12.90 2.81
C ALA A 56 -3.11 -13.56 4.18
N LYS A 57 -2.24 -14.47 4.62
CA LYS A 57 -2.41 -15.26 5.86
C LYS A 57 -1.67 -14.67 7.06
N ILE A 58 -0.85 -13.64 6.86
CA ILE A 58 0.06 -13.14 7.88
C ILE A 58 -0.18 -11.65 8.12
N ASP A 59 -0.55 -11.30 9.35
CA ASP A 59 -0.81 -9.93 9.80
C ASP A 59 0.50 -9.17 10.08
N ILE A 60 1.31 -8.95 9.03
CA ILE A 60 2.52 -8.09 9.07
C ILE A 60 2.31 -6.85 8.23
N LEU A 61 1.87 -7.03 6.99
CA LEU A 61 1.64 -5.92 6.05
C LEU A 61 0.16 -5.54 6.01
N VAL A 62 -0.74 -6.44 6.39
CA VAL A 62 -2.18 -6.28 6.30
C VAL A 62 -2.83 -6.75 7.58
N ASN A 63 -3.40 -5.80 8.33
CA ASN A 63 -4.29 -6.17 9.42
C ASN A 63 -5.68 -6.47 8.88
N ALA A 64 -6.09 -7.74 8.87
CA ALA A 64 -7.34 -8.17 8.24
C ALA A 64 -8.60 -7.41 8.73
N ASN A 65 -8.57 -6.93 9.98
CA ASN A 65 -9.68 -6.16 10.56
C ASN A 65 -9.68 -4.69 10.14
N LYS A 66 -8.50 -4.10 9.89
CA LYS A 66 -8.35 -2.65 9.60
C LYS A 66 -8.03 -2.35 8.14
N ASN A 67 -7.49 -3.30 7.40
CA ASN A 67 -6.92 -3.11 6.07
C ASN A 67 -7.57 -4.01 5.04
N TYR A 68 -7.55 -3.53 3.80
CA TYR A 68 -7.73 -4.34 2.60
C TYR A 68 -6.46 -4.24 1.74
N ALA A 69 -6.20 -5.25 0.93
CA ALA A 69 -5.04 -5.27 0.05
C ALA A 69 -5.47 -5.61 -1.38
N ILE A 70 -4.88 -4.89 -2.34
CA ILE A 70 -5.02 -5.12 -3.77
C ILE A 70 -3.67 -5.59 -4.27
N VAL A 71 -3.63 -6.78 -4.87
CA VAL A 71 -2.40 -7.41 -5.35
C VAL A 71 -2.51 -7.63 -6.85
N GLY A 72 -1.48 -7.26 -7.60
CA GLY A 72 -1.43 -7.45 -9.04
C GLY A 72 -0.10 -7.07 -9.66
N THR A 73 0.09 -7.40 -10.93
CA THR A 73 1.24 -6.94 -11.72
C THR A 73 1.05 -5.51 -12.23
N GLU A 74 -0.21 -5.09 -12.42
CA GLU A 74 -0.63 -3.79 -12.95
C GLU A 74 -1.85 -3.25 -12.18
N SER A 75 -1.78 -3.19 -10.85
CA SER A 75 -2.90 -2.73 -10.01
C SER A 75 -3.13 -1.22 -10.16
N HIS A 76 -3.90 -0.86 -11.19
CA HIS A 76 -4.47 0.46 -11.39
C HIS A 76 -5.98 0.33 -11.59
N GLU A 77 -6.77 0.96 -10.71
CA GLU A 77 -8.20 1.13 -10.96
C GLU A 77 -8.39 2.28 -11.96
N GLU A 78 -9.27 2.08 -12.95
CA GLU A 78 -9.64 3.13 -13.90
C GLU A 78 -10.25 4.34 -13.17
N GLY A 79 -9.89 5.54 -13.62
CA GLY A 79 -10.35 6.80 -13.01
C GLY A 79 -9.51 7.30 -11.83
N PHE A 80 -8.48 6.55 -11.41
CA PHE A 80 -7.53 6.99 -10.39
C PHE A 80 -6.16 7.32 -10.98
N THR A 81 -5.54 8.40 -10.48
CA THR A 81 -4.13 8.71 -10.72
C THR A 81 -3.35 8.38 -9.45
N TYR A 82 -2.37 7.48 -9.56
CA TYR A 82 -1.54 7.03 -8.43
C TYR A 82 -0.25 7.83 -8.39
N LEU A 83 0.06 8.42 -7.22
CA LEU A 83 1.31 9.12 -6.96
C LEU A 83 2.10 8.37 -5.88
N LEU A 84 3.29 7.89 -6.22
CA LEU A 84 4.21 7.30 -5.23
C LEU A 84 4.96 8.41 -4.50
N VAL A 85 4.62 8.61 -3.23
CA VAL A 85 5.33 9.54 -2.34
C VAL A 85 6.46 8.78 -1.65
N LYS A 86 7.72 9.17 -1.92
CA LYS A 86 8.91 8.60 -1.26
C LYS A 86 9.40 9.55 -0.18
N ASN A 87 9.37 9.13 1.08
CA ASN A 87 10.03 9.86 2.16
C ASN A 87 11.55 9.74 2.00
N LYS A 88 12.22 10.87 1.74
CA LYS A 88 13.68 10.90 1.74
C LYS A 88 14.17 10.77 3.19
N GLY A 89 14.61 9.57 3.60
CA GLY A 89 15.31 9.36 4.88
C GLY A 89 14.78 8.24 5.79
N GLU A 90 13.69 7.54 5.44
CA GLU A 90 13.26 6.36 6.20
C GLU A 90 14.16 5.15 5.90
N THR A 91 14.74 4.54 6.94
CA THR A 91 15.48 3.27 6.86
C THR A 91 14.53 2.11 7.15
N HIS A 92 14.38 1.20 6.18
CA HIS A 92 13.36 0.15 6.15
C HIS A 92 13.71 -1.11 7.00
N GLU A 93 14.70 -1.01 7.88
CA GLU A 93 15.35 -2.16 8.53
C GLU A 93 14.42 -2.94 9.47
N GLY A 94 13.50 -2.25 10.16
CA GLY A 94 12.54 -2.88 11.08
C GLY A 94 11.51 -3.76 10.35
N LEU A 95 11.07 -3.35 9.17
CA LEU A 95 10.14 -4.15 8.37
C LEU A 95 10.84 -5.37 7.76
N LEU A 96 12.06 -5.18 7.24
CA LEU A 96 12.85 -6.26 6.65
C LEU A 96 13.09 -7.41 7.63
N SER A 97 13.54 -7.08 8.85
CA SER A 97 13.78 -8.07 9.90
C SER A 97 12.51 -8.80 10.35
N THR A 98 11.37 -8.09 10.40
CA THR A 98 10.07 -8.71 10.72
C THR A 98 9.62 -9.70 9.64
N LEU A 99 9.82 -9.35 8.36
CA LEU A 99 9.46 -10.20 7.23
C LEU A 99 10.31 -11.47 7.18
N GLN A 100 11.63 -11.37 7.36
CA GLN A 100 12.53 -12.54 7.38
C GLN A 100 12.12 -13.56 8.45
N ASN A 101 11.94 -13.10 9.70
CA ASN A 101 11.59 -13.95 10.83
C ASN A 101 10.22 -14.65 10.69
N ARG A 102 9.26 -13.99 10.06
CA ARG A 102 7.87 -14.49 9.99
C ARG A 102 7.55 -15.25 8.71
N LEU A 103 8.23 -14.95 7.60
CA LEU A 103 8.07 -15.66 6.33
C LEU A 103 8.99 -16.89 6.21
N GLY A 104 9.96 -17.03 7.12
CA GLY A 104 10.97 -18.08 7.10
C GLY A 104 11.96 -17.92 5.94
N LEU A 105 12.26 -16.67 5.59
CA LEU A 105 13.23 -16.27 4.56
C LEU A 105 14.59 -15.96 5.20
#